data_AF-A0A345ULG5-F1
#
_entry.id   AF-A0A345ULG5-F1
#
_cell.length_a   1.000
_cell.length_b   1.000
_cell.length_c   1.000
_cell.angle_alpha   90.00
_cell.angle_beta   90.00
_cell.angle_gamma   90.00
#
_symmetry.space_group_name_H-M   'P 1'
#
loop_
_entity.id
_entity.type
_entity.pdbx_description
1 polymer ?
#
loop_
_entity_poly.entity_id
_entity_poly.type
_entity_poly.pdbx_seq_one_letter_code
_entity_poly.pdbx_strand_id
1 'polypeptide(L)'
;MEDERPVFITGNFNNWAPADPSWKMHPESDQHFSFTFESIDGLPDEIEYKFTRGGWDDVELDEYGNEPPHNRMISRFERCVEDRVVNWRRDGKFHNDRYLPLVNIISEQFEIPQLIKTRRITALLPWNYYETDKHYPVIYLQDGQNLFDDFAPFGSWGLAKRLAFLAERGKADFIVIAIDHAESERIAEFTPTLPTSVLGAGDGEKYARFLTETLKPYIDSHYRTRPEREFTGIGGSSMGGLISIYATMLHPDKYSRLMLFSPSFWVTPNLPIRFIDEVPQFEGRIYIYGGGRESEMLVGRLQAFYDKINTVNHERNLQARLSINPMGRHSELEWGREFPIAAEWLFDFGD
;
A
#
# COMPACT_ATOMS: atom_id res chain seq x y z
N MET A 1 21.04 -12.99 11.53
CA MET A 1 21.20 -13.60 12.87
C MET A 1 20.02 -14.52 13.06
N GLU A 2 20.30 -15.77 13.46
CA GLU A 2 19.25 -16.70 13.86
C GLU A 2 18.59 -16.19 15.15
N ASP A 3 17.27 -16.20 15.16
CA ASP A 3 16.48 -15.79 16.31
C ASP A 3 16.30 -17.00 17.23
N GLU A 4 17.13 -17.09 18.28
CA GLU A 4 17.17 -18.21 19.23
C GLU A 4 16.01 -18.19 20.24
N ARG A 5 15.12 -17.18 20.20
CA ARG A 5 14.00 -17.09 21.15
C ARG A 5 13.05 -18.27 21.00
N PRO A 6 12.52 -18.85 22.09
CA PRO A 6 11.59 -19.97 22.00
C PRO A 6 10.30 -19.60 21.26
N VAL A 7 9.74 -20.55 20.51
CA VAL A 7 8.42 -20.40 19.87
C VAL A 7 7.34 -20.99 20.77
N PHE A 8 6.20 -20.31 20.85
CA PHE A 8 5.02 -20.78 21.57
C PHE A 8 3.83 -20.85 20.61
N ILE A 9 2.97 -21.85 20.81
CA ILE A 9 1.61 -21.83 20.27
C ILE A 9 0.69 -21.19 21.31
N THR A 10 -0.15 -20.25 20.90
CA THR A 10 -0.97 -19.44 21.82
C THR A 10 -2.37 -19.30 21.27
N GLY A 11 -3.39 -19.56 22.08
CA GLY A 11 -4.75 -19.68 21.56
C GLY A 11 -5.83 -19.68 22.62
N ASN A 12 -7.05 -19.98 22.18
CA ASN A 12 -8.21 -20.06 23.06
C ASN A 12 -8.07 -21.17 24.15
N PHE A 13 -7.28 -22.22 23.88
CA PHE A 13 -6.98 -23.30 24.83
C PHE A 13 -6.04 -22.89 25.98
N ASN A 14 -5.34 -21.76 25.87
CA ASN A 14 -4.44 -21.25 26.93
C ASN A 14 -4.79 -19.83 27.40
N ASN A 15 -6.04 -19.39 27.15
CA ASN A 15 -6.51 -18.03 27.43
C ASN A 15 -5.62 -16.94 26.81
N TRP A 16 -5.06 -17.20 25.63
CA TRP A 16 -4.21 -16.26 24.90
C TRP A 16 -2.97 -15.80 25.70
N ALA A 17 -2.38 -16.69 26.50
CA ALA A 17 -1.13 -16.44 27.23
C ALA A 17 0.10 -16.70 26.34
N PRO A 18 0.79 -15.66 25.80
CA PRO A 18 1.76 -15.80 24.71
C PRO A 18 3.12 -16.41 25.10
N ALA A 19 3.36 -16.63 26.39
CA ALA A 19 4.65 -17.10 26.90
C ALA A 19 4.50 -18.25 27.91
N ASP A 20 3.34 -18.92 27.91
CA ASP A 20 3.08 -20.03 28.82
C ASP A 20 4.02 -21.21 28.48
N PRO A 21 4.91 -21.62 29.42
CA PRO A 21 5.87 -22.69 29.19
C PRO A 21 5.25 -24.04 28.81
N SER A 22 3.98 -24.27 29.17
CA SER A 22 3.24 -25.49 28.83
C SER A 22 2.92 -25.60 27.34
N TRP A 23 2.95 -24.47 26.62
CA TRP A 23 2.64 -24.35 25.19
C TRP A 23 3.86 -23.95 24.37
N LYS A 24 5.06 -24.13 24.92
CA LYS A 24 6.32 -23.96 24.22
C LYS A 24 6.49 -25.07 23.19
N MET A 25 6.79 -24.71 21.95
CA MET A 25 7.03 -25.67 20.87
C MET A 25 8.42 -26.31 20.99
N HIS A 26 8.52 -27.55 20.56
CA HIS A 26 9.77 -28.31 20.50
C HIS A 26 10.53 -27.98 19.22
N PRO A 27 11.80 -27.55 19.29
CA PRO A 27 12.61 -27.33 18.09
C PRO A 27 13.05 -28.68 17.49
N GLU A 28 12.66 -28.93 16.24
CA GLU A 28 13.15 -30.04 15.42
C GLU A 28 14.41 -29.64 14.62
N SER A 29 14.50 -28.34 14.27
CA SER A 29 15.66 -27.66 13.70
C SER A 29 15.53 -26.16 13.96
N ASP A 30 16.49 -25.35 13.50
CA ASP A 30 16.49 -23.88 13.70
C ASP A 30 15.25 -23.18 13.10
N GLN A 31 14.61 -23.80 12.10
CA GLN A 31 13.44 -23.25 11.40
C GLN A 31 12.18 -24.13 11.48
N HIS A 32 12.24 -25.29 12.14
CA HIS A 32 11.09 -26.19 12.26
C HIS A 32 10.82 -26.49 13.73
N PHE A 33 9.57 -26.28 14.13
CA PHE A 33 9.09 -26.46 15.48
C PHE A 33 7.84 -27.35 15.46
N SER A 34 7.69 -28.23 16.44
CA SER A 34 6.55 -29.11 16.58
C SER A 34 5.87 -28.89 17.94
N PHE A 35 4.56 -29.10 18.00
CA PHE A 35 3.82 -29.17 19.26
C PHE A 35 2.79 -30.28 19.14
N THR A 36 2.73 -31.15 20.14
CA THR A 36 1.76 -32.26 20.19
C THR A 36 0.85 -32.08 21.38
N PHE A 37 -0.46 -32.01 21.13
CA PHE A 37 -1.45 -32.08 22.19
C PHE A 37 -1.51 -33.52 22.72
N GLU A 38 -1.12 -33.76 23.97
CA GLU A 38 -1.10 -35.11 24.58
C GLU A 38 -2.52 -35.70 24.69
N SER A 39 -3.53 -34.85 24.86
CA SER A 39 -4.94 -35.19 24.80
C SER A 39 -5.73 -34.07 24.13
N ILE A 40 -6.80 -34.45 23.44
CA ILE A 40 -7.79 -33.52 22.89
C ILE A 40 -8.91 -33.23 23.90
N ASP A 41 -8.97 -33.95 25.02
CA ASP A 41 -9.96 -33.74 26.06
C ASP A 41 -9.78 -32.37 26.71
N GLY A 42 -10.85 -31.59 26.77
CA GLY A 42 -10.82 -30.23 27.30
C GLY A 42 -10.40 -29.14 26.29
N LEU A 43 -9.99 -29.52 25.08
CA LEU A 43 -9.80 -28.55 23.99
C LEU A 43 -11.16 -28.08 23.42
N PRO A 44 -11.27 -26.79 23.05
CA PRO A 44 -12.41 -26.29 22.28
C PRO A 44 -12.61 -27.07 20.97
N ASP A 45 -13.85 -27.16 20.47
CA ASP A 45 -14.14 -27.81 19.18
C ASP A 45 -13.39 -27.15 18.01
N GLU A 46 -13.35 -25.82 18.03
CA GLU A 46 -12.53 -24.98 17.14
C GLU A 46 -11.37 -24.38 17.94
N ILE A 47 -10.16 -24.78 17.59
CA ILE A 47 -8.93 -24.27 18.19
C ILE A 47 -8.50 -23.06 17.36
N GLU A 48 -8.55 -21.90 17.99
CA GLU A 48 -7.98 -20.66 17.44
C GLU A 48 -6.60 -20.43 18.04
N TYR A 49 -5.62 -20.10 17.20
CA TYR A 49 -4.25 -19.93 17.64
C TYR A 49 -3.43 -18.97 16.78
N LYS A 50 -2.31 -18.54 17.36
CA LYS A 50 -1.20 -17.82 16.74
C LYS A 50 0.13 -18.36 17.27
N PHE A 51 1.20 -18.04 16.56
CA PHE A 51 2.55 -18.28 17.05
C PHE A 51 3.22 -17.00 17.58
N THR A 52 3.99 -17.13 18.65
CA THR A 52 4.74 -16.02 19.27
C THR A 52 6.18 -16.45 19.58
N ARG A 53 7.08 -15.48 19.73
CA ARG A 53 8.44 -15.67 20.26
C ARG A 53 8.56 -15.16 21.70
N GLY A 54 7.57 -15.48 22.55
CA GLY A 54 7.56 -15.14 23.98
C GLY A 54 6.76 -13.90 24.36
N GLY A 55 6.04 -13.29 23.42
CA GLY A 55 5.18 -12.14 23.67
C GLY A 55 4.42 -11.67 22.44
N TRP A 56 3.42 -10.80 22.64
CA TRP A 56 2.65 -10.18 21.54
C TRP A 56 3.48 -9.16 20.73
N ASP A 57 4.55 -8.65 21.33
CA ASP A 57 5.55 -7.82 20.65
C ASP A 57 6.42 -8.63 19.68
N ASP A 58 6.32 -9.96 19.70
CA ASP A 58 7.06 -10.88 18.85
C ASP A 58 6.15 -11.96 18.23
N VAL A 59 4.94 -11.55 17.87
CA VAL A 59 3.94 -12.39 17.21
C VAL A 59 4.26 -12.60 15.73
N GLU A 60 3.77 -13.69 15.15
CA GLU A 60 3.81 -13.94 13.72
C GLU A 60 3.18 -12.81 12.89
N LEU A 61 3.73 -12.59 11.69
CA LEU A 61 3.27 -11.63 10.69
C LEU A 61 3.14 -12.30 9.32
N ASP A 62 2.31 -11.72 8.46
CA ASP A 62 2.19 -12.13 7.06
C ASP A 62 3.42 -11.75 6.23
N GLU A 63 3.41 -12.08 4.93
CA GLU A 63 4.53 -11.84 4.02
C GLU A 63 4.86 -10.35 3.80
N TYR A 64 3.94 -9.44 4.14
CA TYR A 64 4.05 -7.98 4.03
C TYR A 64 4.21 -7.28 5.39
N GLY A 65 4.46 -8.04 6.46
CA GLY A 65 4.68 -7.51 7.80
C GLY A 65 3.40 -7.02 8.49
N ASN A 66 2.22 -7.41 8.00
CA ASN A 66 0.96 -7.15 8.67
C ASN A 66 0.63 -8.26 9.67
N GLU A 67 -0.13 -7.91 10.71
CA GLU A 67 -0.78 -8.93 11.51
C GLU A 67 -1.83 -9.65 10.66
N PRO A 68 -1.84 -10.99 10.63
CA PRO A 68 -2.86 -11.74 9.92
C PRO A 68 -4.27 -11.32 10.38
N PRO A 69 -5.22 -11.08 9.47
CA PRO A 69 -6.54 -10.55 9.79
C PRO A 69 -7.37 -11.49 10.66
N HIS A 70 -7.00 -12.78 10.70
CA HIS A 70 -7.63 -13.82 11.49
C HIS A 70 -6.59 -14.64 12.22
N ASN A 71 -7.01 -15.27 13.32
CA ASN A 71 -6.26 -16.33 13.95
C ASN A 71 -6.26 -17.56 13.03
N ARG A 72 -5.24 -18.40 13.16
CA ARG A 72 -5.28 -19.74 12.57
C ARG A 72 -6.38 -20.51 13.27
N MET A 73 -7.10 -21.32 12.52
CA MET A 73 -8.22 -22.09 13.06
C MET A 73 -8.14 -23.53 12.58
N ILE A 74 -8.32 -24.46 13.50
CA ILE A 74 -8.30 -25.90 13.24
C ILE A 74 -9.35 -26.60 14.09
N SER A 75 -9.94 -27.67 13.57
CA SER A 75 -10.81 -28.52 14.38
C SER A 75 -9.96 -29.33 15.36
N ARG A 76 -10.43 -29.52 16.60
CA ARG A 76 -9.75 -30.42 17.56
C ARG A 76 -9.63 -31.88 17.10
N PHE A 77 -10.38 -32.27 16.06
CA PHE A 77 -10.33 -33.61 15.47
C PHE A 77 -9.31 -33.74 14.34
N GLU A 78 -8.71 -32.62 13.92
CA GLU A 78 -7.66 -32.63 12.91
C GLU A 78 -6.38 -33.26 13.48
N ARG A 79 -5.71 -34.09 12.68
CA ARG A 79 -4.62 -34.94 13.18
C ARG A 79 -3.25 -34.27 13.14
N CYS A 80 -3.01 -33.46 12.11
CA CYS A 80 -1.74 -32.77 11.92
C CYS A 80 -1.97 -31.58 11.00
N VAL A 81 -1.34 -30.46 11.33
CA VAL A 81 -1.32 -29.26 10.50
C VAL A 81 0.12 -28.78 10.37
N GLU A 82 0.48 -28.38 9.16
CA GLU A 82 1.75 -27.73 8.89
C GLU A 82 1.48 -26.26 8.62
N ASP A 83 2.04 -25.41 9.46
CA ASP A 83 1.96 -23.97 9.32
C ASP A 83 3.31 -23.36 8.97
N ARG A 84 3.26 -22.25 8.23
CA ARG A 84 4.43 -21.44 7.94
C ARG A 84 4.25 -20.04 8.53
N VAL A 85 5.19 -19.64 9.37
CA VAL A 85 5.35 -18.24 9.81
C VAL A 85 6.37 -17.57 8.90
N VAL A 86 5.92 -16.60 8.10
CA VAL A 86 6.78 -15.95 7.09
C VAL A 86 7.66 -14.88 7.71
N ASN A 87 7.08 -14.06 8.59
CA ASN A 87 7.77 -13.00 9.28
C ASN A 87 7.42 -13.00 10.77
N TRP A 88 8.28 -12.38 11.57
CA TRP A 88 8.07 -12.18 12.99
C TRP A 88 8.11 -10.68 13.29
N ARG A 89 7.22 -10.23 14.16
CA ARG A 89 7.44 -8.96 14.87
C ARG A 89 8.68 -9.10 15.74
N ARG A 90 9.42 -8.01 15.90
CA ARG A 90 10.61 -7.95 16.75
C ARG A 90 10.53 -6.71 17.62
N ASP A 91 10.44 -6.89 18.93
CA ASP A 91 10.37 -5.80 19.92
C ASP A 91 9.27 -4.78 19.57
N GLY A 92 8.10 -5.27 19.18
CA GLY A 92 6.94 -4.44 18.83
C GLY A 92 6.95 -3.90 17.39
N LYS A 93 8.04 -4.11 16.62
CA LYS A 93 8.20 -3.59 15.26
C LYS A 93 8.06 -4.68 14.20
N PHE A 94 7.40 -4.33 13.11
CA PHE A 94 7.34 -5.17 11.90
C PHE A 94 8.44 -4.83 10.88
N HIS A 95 9.25 -3.80 11.13
CA HIS A 95 10.28 -3.30 10.22
C HIS A 95 11.58 -3.06 10.97
N ASN A 96 12.66 -2.89 10.22
CA ASN A 96 13.98 -2.59 10.74
C ASN A 96 14.34 -1.12 10.46
N ASP A 97 14.61 -0.35 11.53
CA ASP A 97 14.91 1.09 11.46
C ASP A 97 16.10 1.42 10.54
N ARG A 98 17.06 0.50 10.38
CA ARG A 98 18.20 0.67 9.46
C ARG A 98 17.76 0.95 8.02
N TYR A 99 16.62 0.40 7.63
CA TYR A 99 16.10 0.48 6.27
C TYR A 99 15.05 1.59 6.09
N LEU A 100 14.87 2.46 7.10
CA LEU A 100 13.99 3.62 6.97
C LEU A 100 14.44 4.50 5.78
N PRO A 101 13.49 5.01 4.99
CA PRO A 101 13.82 5.88 3.87
C PRO A 101 14.40 7.19 4.38
N LEU A 102 15.23 7.83 3.55
CA LEU A 102 15.72 9.17 3.82
C LEU A 102 14.62 10.17 3.47
N VAL A 103 14.09 10.86 4.47
CA VAL A 103 13.03 11.86 4.29
C VAL A 103 13.64 13.23 4.02
N ASN A 104 13.35 13.79 2.85
CA ASN A 104 13.81 15.10 2.42
C ASN A 104 12.63 16.02 2.09
N ILE A 105 12.44 17.08 2.87
CA ILE A 105 11.46 18.11 2.56
C ILE A 105 12.00 18.93 1.39
N ILE A 106 11.44 18.73 0.19
CA ILE A 106 11.82 19.46 -1.02
C ILE A 106 11.54 20.95 -0.85
N SER A 107 10.34 21.26 -0.36
CA SER A 107 9.93 22.61 -0.02
C SER A 107 8.70 22.56 0.88
N GLU A 108 8.66 23.44 1.87
CA GLU A 108 7.45 23.70 2.67
C GLU A 108 6.40 24.48 1.85
N GLN A 109 6.84 25.23 0.84
CA GLN A 109 6.02 26.13 0.04
C GLN A 109 6.42 26.04 -1.43
N PHE A 110 6.37 24.84 -2.01
CA PHE A 110 6.64 24.62 -3.42
C PHE A 110 5.61 25.38 -4.26
N GLU A 111 6.04 26.22 -5.19
CA GLU A 111 5.12 26.99 -6.02
C GLU A 111 4.31 26.09 -6.95
N ILE A 112 3.00 26.35 -7.01
CA ILE A 112 2.05 25.72 -7.93
C ILE A 112 1.48 26.81 -8.84
N PRO A 113 2.20 27.20 -9.91
CA PRO A 113 1.78 28.31 -10.77
C PRO A 113 0.40 28.12 -11.40
N GLN A 114 0.03 26.88 -11.75
CA GLN A 114 -1.26 26.53 -12.36
C GLN A 114 -2.45 26.81 -11.45
N LEU A 115 -2.23 26.85 -10.13
CA LEU A 115 -3.24 27.11 -9.11
C LEU A 115 -2.99 28.40 -8.31
N ILE A 116 -1.87 29.09 -8.58
CA ILE A 116 -1.43 30.33 -7.92
C ILE A 116 -1.42 30.17 -6.39
N LYS A 117 -0.73 29.12 -5.93
CA LYS A 117 -0.62 28.76 -4.51
C LYS A 117 0.68 27.99 -4.26
N THR A 118 0.87 27.50 -3.04
CA THR A 118 2.04 26.72 -2.66
C THR A 118 1.65 25.38 -2.03
N ARG A 119 2.58 24.42 -2.00
CA ARG A 119 2.38 23.13 -1.32
C ARG A 119 3.65 22.58 -0.68
N ARG A 120 3.52 21.89 0.44
CA ARG A 120 4.61 21.09 0.97
C ARG A 120 4.80 19.84 0.13
N ILE A 121 6.04 19.62 -0.32
CA ILE A 121 6.45 18.45 -1.09
C ILE A 121 7.58 17.76 -0.33
N THR A 122 7.47 16.45 -0.15
CA THR A 122 8.49 15.65 0.53
C THR A 122 8.90 14.48 -0.34
N ALA A 123 10.20 14.23 -0.46
CA ALA A 123 10.75 13.03 -1.07
C ALA A 123 11.11 12.01 0.02
N LEU A 124 10.68 10.76 -0.15
CA LEU A 124 11.20 9.61 0.57
C LEU A 124 12.13 8.86 -0.39
N LEU A 125 13.42 8.88 -0.08
CA LEU A 125 14.45 8.23 -0.89
C LEU A 125 14.78 6.85 -0.31
N PRO A 126 15.20 5.88 -1.15
CA PRO A 126 15.74 4.61 -0.67
C PRO A 126 16.80 4.82 0.42
N TRP A 127 16.81 3.94 1.43
CA TRP A 127 17.67 4.06 2.62
C TRP A 127 19.16 4.21 2.29
N ASN A 128 19.61 3.59 1.19
CA ASN A 128 20.98 3.61 0.69
C ASN A 128 21.18 4.56 -0.50
N TYR A 129 20.29 5.54 -0.70
CA TYR A 129 20.31 6.42 -1.86
C TYR A 129 21.71 7.01 -2.10
N TYR A 130 22.34 7.61 -1.09
CA TYR A 130 23.67 8.22 -1.21
C TYR A 130 24.85 7.23 -1.20
N GLU A 131 24.58 5.93 -1.05
CA GLU A 131 25.59 4.86 -1.09
C GLU A 131 25.69 4.23 -2.49
N THR A 132 24.81 4.59 -3.42
CA THR A 132 24.78 4.04 -4.78
C THR A 132 24.54 5.11 -5.85
N ASP A 133 24.99 4.83 -7.07
CA ASP A 133 24.74 5.67 -8.25
C ASP A 133 23.49 5.25 -9.05
N LYS A 134 22.62 4.42 -8.46
CA LYS A 134 21.39 3.95 -9.11
C LYS A 134 20.47 5.13 -9.45
N HIS A 135 19.73 4.94 -10.54
CA HIS A 135 18.61 5.80 -10.92
C HIS A 135 17.31 5.06 -10.66
N TYR A 136 16.34 5.77 -10.09
CA TYR A 136 15.18 5.14 -9.46
C TYR A 136 13.88 5.46 -10.19
N PRO A 137 12.97 4.50 -10.34
CA PRO A 137 11.56 4.78 -10.57
C PRO A 137 10.99 5.73 -9.53
N VAL A 138 9.92 6.46 -9.88
CA VAL A 138 9.30 7.46 -9.01
C VAL A 138 7.79 7.23 -8.94
N ILE A 139 7.22 7.30 -7.74
CA ILE A 139 5.77 7.37 -7.54
C ILE A 139 5.37 8.69 -6.87
N TYR A 140 4.41 9.38 -7.48
CA TYR A 140 3.79 10.59 -6.91
C TYR A 140 2.55 10.18 -6.12
N LEU A 141 2.58 10.36 -4.80
CA LEU A 141 1.47 10.02 -3.91
C LEU A 141 0.78 11.28 -3.38
N GLN A 142 -0.55 11.29 -3.53
CA GLN A 142 -1.41 12.35 -3.02
C GLN A 142 -1.60 12.24 -1.50
N ASP A 143 -2.06 13.33 -0.88
CA ASP A 143 -2.32 13.41 0.57
C ASP A 143 -1.07 13.12 1.41
N GLY A 144 0.05 13.75 1.03
CA GLY A 144 1.36 13.53 1.61
C GLY A 144 1.41 13.61 3.14
N GLN A 145 0.63 14.49 3.76
CA GLN A 145 0.60 14.63 5.21
C GLN A 145 0.01 13.40 5.93
N ASN A 146 -0.79 12.58 5.24
CA ASN A 146 -1.36 11.33 5.76
C ASN A 146 -0.43 10.12 5.54
N LEU A 147 0.67 10.29 4.80
CA LEU A 147 1.59 9.19 4.51
C LEU A 147 2.64 8.99 5.62
N PHE A 148 2.96 10.05 6.37
CA PHE A 148 3.97 10.03 7.43
C PHE A 148 3.39 9.62 8.78
N ASP A 149 4.20 8.96 9.61
CA ASP A 149 3.87 8.70 11.00
C ASP A 149 4.07 9.97 11.81
N ASP A 150 2.98 10.67 12.13
CA ASP A 150 2.72 11.40 13.39
C ASP A 150 1.52 12.37 13.22
N PHE A 151 0.60 12.34 14.19
CA PHE A 151 -0.51 13.29 14.44
C PHE A 151 -1.41 13.76 13.27
N ALA A 152 -1.39 13.11 12.10
CA ALA A 152 -2.33 13.43 11.02
C ALA A 152 -3.78 13.19 11.46
N PRO A 153 -4.72 14.14 11.19
CA PRO A 153 -6.07 14.12 11.75
C PRO A 153 -6.91 12.90 11.37
N PHE A 154 -6.53 12.18 10.30
CA PHE A 154 -7.24 11.01 9.80
C PHE A 154 -6.47 9.69 9.99
N GLY A 155 -5.30 9.74 10.63
CA GLY A 155 -4.38 8.60 10.77
C GLY A 155 -3.24 8.64 9.74
N SER A 156 -2.47 7.55 9.68
CA SER A 156 -1.29 7.44 8.82
C SER A 156 -1.21 6.10 8.10
N TRP A 157 -0.63 6.09 6.90
CA TRP A 157 -0.24 4.85 6.21
C TRP A 157 0.96 4.17 6.88
N GLY A 158 1.71 4.90 7.72
CA GLY A 158 3.00 4.46 8.25
C GLY A 158 4.00 4.22 7.12
N LEU A 159 3.95 5.03 6.06
CA LEU A 159 4.63 4.77 4.78
C LEU A 159 6.13 4.53 4.95
N ALA A 160 6.80 5.30 5.81
CA ALA A 160 8.23 5.14 6.07
C ALA A 160 8.57 3.73 6.62
N LYS A 161 7.75 3.23 7.56
CA LYS A 161 7.90 1.88 8.12
C LYS A 161 7.58 0.79 7.09
N ARG A 162 6.59 1.03 6.23
CA ARG A 162 6.25 0.13 5.11
C ARG A 162 7.35 0.04 4.06
N LEU A 163 7.96 1.18 3.72
CA LEU A 163 9.13 1.24 2.84
C LEU A 163 10.33 0.55 3.48
N ALA A 164 10.56 0.71 4.79
CA ALA A 164 11.63 0.01 5.49
C ALA A 164 11.49 -1.51 5.44
N PHE A 165 10.27 -2.01 5.63
CA PHE A 165 9.97 -3.43 5.49
C PHE A 165 10.27 -3.96 4.07
N LEU A 166 9.86 -3.23 3.03
CA LEU A 166 10.17 -3.59 1.65
C LEU A 166 11.68 -3.48 1.34
N ALA A 167 12.34 -2.45 1.86
CA ALA A 167 13.76 -2.17 1.65
C ALA A 167 14.66 -3.27 2.23
N GLU A 168 14.31 -3.81 3.41
CA GLU A 168 15.01 -4.95 4.01
C GLU A 168 15.00 -6.19 3.09
N ARG A 169 13.96 -6.30 2.24
CA ARG A 169 13.78 -7.38 1.26
C ARG A 169 14.28 -7.03 -0.15
N GLY A 170 14.90 -5.86 -0.34
CA GLY A 170 15.35 -5.38 -1.65
C GLY A 170 14.22 -5.02 -2.60
N LYS A 171 13.02 -4.70 -2.09
CA LYS A 171 11.80 -4.40 -2.87
C LYS A 171 11.38 -2.93 -2.85
N ALA A 172 12.20 -2.04 -2.29
CA ALA A 172 11.92 -0.60 -2.18
C ALA A 172 12.90 0.29 -2.97
N ASP A 173 13.40 -0.19 -4.12
CA ASP A 173 14.30 0.58 -5.00
C ASP A 173 13.51 1.58 -5.88
N PHE A 174 12.77 2.49 -5.25
CA PHE A 174 12.04 3.59 -5.91
C PHE A 174 11.93 4.82 -4.99
N ILE A 175 11.75 6.00 -5.58
CA ILE A 175 11.51 7.25 -4.86
C ILE A 175 10.01 7.48 -4.71
N VAL A 176 9.57 7.91 -3.53
CA VAL A 176 8.21 8.41 -3.32
C VAL A 176 8.24 9.93 -3.21
N ILE A 177 7.41 10.61 -4.00
CA ILE A 177 7.13 12.05 -3.87
C ILE A 177 5.76 12.20 -3.22
N ALA A 178 5.76 12.56 -1.94
CA ALA A 178 4.57 12.84 -1.15
C ALA A 178 4.15 14.31 -1.35
N ILE A 179 2.91 14.51 -1.80
CA ILE A 179 2.35 15.83 -2.11
C ILE A 179 1.22 16.10 -1.14
N ASP A 180 1.42 17.04 -0.21
CA ASP A 180 0.36 17.40 0.72
C ASP A 180 -0.88 17.89 -0.04
N HIS A 181 -2.07 17.77 0.56
CA HIS A 181 -3.29 18.34 -0.02
C HIS A 181 -3.53 19.80 0.40
N ALA A 182 -4.50 20.46 -0.23
CA ALA A 182 -4.77 21.90 -0.11
C ALA A 182 -5.64 22.28 1.09
N GLU A 183 -5.58 21.50 2.16
CA GLU A 183 -6.53 21.59 3.28
C GLU A 183 -7.99 21.71 2.82
N SER A 184 -8.65 22.84 3.11
CA SER A 184 -10.05 23.10 2.74
C SER A 184 -10.31 23.09 1.24
N GLU A 185 -9.29 23.35 0.41
CA GLU A 185 -9.41 23.34 -1.05
C GLU A 185 -9.16 21.96 -1.66
N ARG A 186 -8.81 20.94 -0.84
CA ARG A 186 -8.49 19.58 -1.32
C ARG A 186 -9.56 19.03 -2.26
N ILE A 187 -10.83 19.16 -1.88
CA ILE A 187 -11.93 18.64 -2.69
C ILE A 187 -12.01 19.35 -4.04
N ALA A 188 -11.82 20.67 -4.07
CA ALA A 188 -11.82 21.43 -5.32
C ALA A 188 -10.67 21.02 -6.23
N GLU A 189 -9.44 20.91 -5.69
CA GLU A 189 -8.26 20.51 -6.46
C GLU A 189 -8.31 19.08 -6.97
N PHE A 190 -8.88 18.15 -6.21
CA PHE A 190 -8.92 16.74 -6.60
C PHE A 190 -10.16 16.36 -7.41
N THR A 191 -11.14 17.25 -7.53
CA THR A 191 -12.32 17.02 -8.37
C THR A 191 -11.98 17.31 -9.83
N PRO A 192 -12.21 16.36 -10.77
CA PRO A 192 -12.00 16.59 -12.18
C PRO A 192 -12.71 17.84 -12.70
N THR A 193 -12.11 18.52 -13.68
CA THR A 193 -12.71 19.68 -14.35
C THR A 193 -13.74 19.23 -15.39
N LEU A 194 -14.75 18.48 -14.93
CA LEU A 194 -15.78 17.87 -15.76
C LEU A 194 -17.17 18.26 -15.23
N PRO A 195 -18.09 18.78 -16.07
CA PRO A 195 -19.46 19.08 -15.65
C PRO A 195 -20.24 17.86 -15.16
N THR A 196 -19.81 16.66 -15.56
CA THR A 196 -20.39 15.39 -15.14
C THR A 196 -20.01 14.96 -13.72
N SER A 197 -19.14 15.72 -13.04
CA SER A 197 -18.82 15.50 -11.63
C SER A 197 -20.01 15.87 -10.74
N VAL A 198 -20.33 15.00 -9.79
CA VAL A 198 -21.41 15.21 -8.80
C VAL A 198 -21.14 16.43 -7.92
N LEU A 199 -19.86 16.76 -7.68
CA LEU A 199 -19.43 17.92 -6.88
C LEU A 199 -19.27 19.19 -7.72
N GLY A 200 -19.63 19.16 -9.01
CA GLY A 200 -19.35 20.22 -9.97
C GLY A 200 -17.93 20.14 -10.54
N ALA A 201 -17.61 21.07 -11.45
CA ALA A 201 -16.29 21.14 -12.05
C ALA A 201 -15.28 21.72 -11.04
N GLY A 202 -14.27 20.91 -10.68
CA GLY A 202 -13.17 21.34 -9.82
C GLY A 202 -11.95 21.83 -10.61
N ASP A 203 -10.84 21.99 -9.91
CA ASP A 203 -9.55 22.44 -10.43
C ASP A 203 -8.61 21.28 -10.84
N GLY A 204 -9.13 20.05 -10.94
CA GLY A 204 -8.35 18.84 -11.21
C GLY A 204 -7.45 18.92 -12.44
N GLU A 205 -7.85 19.62 -13.51
CA GLU A 205 -7.01 19.77 -14.70
C GLU A 205 -5.79 20.63 -14.41
N LYS A 206 -5.95 21.73 -13.67
CA LYS A 206 -4.84 22.60 -13.25
C LYS A 206 -3.90 21.85 -12.31
N TYR A 207 -4.44 21.06 -11.39
CA TYR A 207 -3.64 20.22 -10.51
C TYR A 207 -2.84 19.15 -11.28
N ALA A 208 -3.48 18.44 -12.21
CA ALA A 208 -2.83 17.45 -13.06
C ALA A 208 -1.69 18.05 -13.91
N ARG A 209 -1.91 19.26 -14.45
CA ARG A 209 -0.87 20.02 -15.15
C ARG A 209 0.28 20.42 -14.25
N PHE A 210 0.01 20.86 -13.02
CA PHE A 210 1.07 21.12 -12.04
C PHE A 210 1.97 19.90 -11.82
N LEU A 211 1.37 18.73 -11.57
CA LEU A 211 2.13 17.49 -11.35
C LEU A 211 3.07 17.20 -12.53
N THR A 212 2.54 17.36 -13.75
CA THR A 212 3.20 16.94 -14.98
C THR A 212 4.18 17.95 -15.55
N GLU A 213 3.81 19.23 -15.54
CA GLU A 213 4.54 20.30 -16.22
C GLU A 213 5.48 21.06 -15.28
N THR A 214 5.34 20.90 -13.97
CA THR A 214 6.11 21.66 -12.97
C THR A 214 6.81 20.74 -11.98
N LEU A 215 6.06 19.90 -11.28
CA LEU A 215 6.65 19.05 -10.24
C LEU A 215 7.56 17.97 -10.84
N LYS A 216 7.06 17.16 -11.79
CA LYS A 216 7.86 16.08 -12.39
C LYS A 216 9.18 16.57 -13.01
N PRO A 217 9.23 17.64 -13.83
CA PRO A 217 10.49 18.17 -14.34
C PRO A 217 11.46 18.65 -13.23
N TYR A 218 10.93 19.22 -12.15
CA TYR A 218 11.75 19.59 -10.99
C TYR A 218 12.37 18.34 -10.34
N ILE A 219 11.58 17.30 -10.10
CA ILE A 219 12.07 16.05 -9.50
C ILE A 219 13.13 15.39 -10.39
N ASP A 220 12.87 15.26 -11.69
CA ASP A 220 13.79 14.62 -12.64
C ASP A 220 15.13 15.37 -12.80
N SER A 221 15.17 16.67 -12.50
CA SER A 221 16.40 17.48 -12.59
C SER A 221 17.20 17.54 -11.28
N HIS A 222 16.59 17.21 -10.15
CA HIS A 222 17.22 17.33 -8.82
C HIS A 222 17.50 15.97 -8.16
N TYR A 223 16.88 14.89 -8.65
CA TYR A 223 17.04 13.54 -8.13
C TYR A 223 17.48 12.59 -9.25
N ARG A 224 18.23 11.53 -8.89
CA ARG A 224 18.54 10.39 -9.78
C ARG A 224 17.30 9.56 -10.10
N THR A 225 16.43 10.07 -10.97
CA THR A 225 15.23 9.37 -11.42
C THR A 225 15.49 8.61 -12.71
N ARG A 226 14.62 7.64 -13.00
CA ARG A 226 14.39 7.14 -14.36
C ARG A 226 13.18 7.90 -14.90
N PRO A 227 13.38 8.95 -15.74
CA PRO A 227 12.33 9.91 -16.05
C PRO A 227 11.28 9.39 -17.02
N GLU A 228 11.51 8.24 -17.67
CA GLU A 228 10.60 7.65 -18.65
C GLU A 228 9.27 7.22 -17.99
N ARG A 229 8.19 7.25 -18.78
CA ARG A 229 6.84 6.95 -18.29
C ARG A 229 6.72 5.57 -17.66
N GLU A 230 7.46 4.59 -18.19
CA GLU A 230 7.50 3.21 -17.71
C GLU A 230 8.09 3.07 -16.29
N PHE A 231 8.78 4.07 -15.78
CA PHE A 231 9.30 4.13 -14.41
C PHE A 231 8.57 5.14 -13.54
N THR A 232 7.51 5.76 -14.07
CA THR A 232 6.76 6.81 -13.38
C THR A 232 5.37 6.31 -13.00
N GLY A 233 5.08 6.33 -11.70
CA GLY A 233 3.78 6.03 -11.14
C GLY A 233 3.11 7.23 -10.48
N ILE A 234 1.80 7.15 -10.31
CA ILE A 234 0.99 8.11 -9.57
C ILE A 234 -0.11 7.36 -8.82
N GLY A 235 -0.47 7.84 -7.63
CA GLY A 235 -1.51 7.19 -6.86
C GLY A 235 -1.94 7.95 -5.61
N GLY A 236 -2.90 7.36 -4.91
CA GLY A 236 -3.44 7.89 -3.66
C GLY A 236 -4.72 7.16 -3.26
N SER A 237 -5.30 7.58 -2.14
CA SER A 237 -6.56 7.05 -1.65
C SER A 237 -7.75 7.97 -1.90
N SER A 238 -8.96 7.43 -2.01
CA SER A 238 -10.18 8.25 -2.05
C SER A 238 -10.17 9.28 -3.19
N MET A 239 -10.26 10.58 -2.88
CA MET A 239 -10.09 11.66 -3.86
C MET A 239 -8.69 11.68 -4.50
N GLY A 240 -7.64 11.29 -3.75
CA GLY A 240 -6.28 11.11 -4.26
C GLY A 240 -6.19 10.03 -5.36
N GLY A 241 -6.95 8.95 -5.22
CA GLY A 241 -7.09 7.93 -6.27
C GLY A 241 -7.84 8.46 -7.50
N LEU A 242 -8.90 9.25 -7.28
CA LEU A 242 -9.68 9.88 -8.36
C LEU A 242 -8.84 10.86 -9.19
N ILE A 243 -8.09 11.76 -8.53
CA ILE A 243 -7.25 12.74 -9.24
C ILE A 243 -6.08 12.06 -9.95
N SER A 244 -5.56 10.94 -9.41
CA SER A 244 -4.45 10.19 -10.01
C SER A 244 -4.83 9.53 -11.35
N ILE A 245 -6.01 8.90 -11.42
CA ILE A 245 -6.51 8.35 -12.70
C ILE A 245 -6.85 9.49 -13.68
N TYR A 246 -7.40 10.60 -13.20
CA TYR A 246 -7.70 11.75 -14.05
C TYR A 246 -6.43 12.40 -14.63
N ALA A 247 -5.39 12.60 -13.82
CA ALA A 247 -4.11 13.12 -14.26
C ALA A 247 -3.45 12.20 -15.30
N THR A 248 -3.57 10.89 -15.14
CA THR A 248 -3.08 9.91 -16.13
C THR A 248 -3.91 9.91 -17.40
N MET A 249 -5.21 10.17 -17.32
CA MET A 249 -6.07 10.35 -18.48
C MET A 249 -5.65 11.56 -19.33
N LEU A 250 -5.26 12.66 -18.67
CA LEU A 250 -4.80 13.89 -19.34
C LEU A 250 -3.35 13.77 -19.85
N HIS A 251 -2.51 12.99 -19.17
CA HIS A 251 -1.07 12.86 -19.46
C HIS A 251 -0.62 11.39 -19.53
N PRO A 252 -1.18 10.58 -20.45
CA PRO A 252 -0.85 9.15 -20.55
C PRO A 252 0.59 8.89 -21.01
N ASP A 253 1.24 9.89 -21.60
CA ASP A 253 2.65 9.88 -22.01
C ASP A 253 3.62 10.04 -20.84
N LYS A 254 3.12 10.31 -19.62
CA LYS A 254 3.94 10.58 -18.43
C LYS A 254 3.86 9.52 -17.37
N TYR A 255 2.71 8.86 -17.22
CA TYR A 255 2.47 7.85 -16.20
C TYR A 255 2.17 6.51 -16.85
N SER A 256 2.64 5.43 -16.23
CA SER A 256 2.31 4.05 -16.64
C SER A 256 1.91 3.16 -15.46
N ARG A 257 2.01 3.67 -14.23
CA ARG A 257 1.77 2.90 -13.00
C ARG A 257 0.75 3.64 -12.14
N LEU A 258 -0.37 3.01 -11.88
CA LEU A 258 -1.48 3.58 -11.12
C LEU A 258 -1.68 2.82 -9.83
N MET A 259 -1.64 3.51 -8.69
CA MET A 259 -2.01 2.97 -7.39
C MET A 259 -3.32 3.64 -6.93
N LEU A 260 -4.43 2.91 -7.05
CA LEU A 260 -5.78 3.43 -6.81
C LEU A 260 -6.40 2.75 -5.59
N PHE A 261 -6.35 3.42 -4.44
CA PHE A 261 -6.86 2.88 -3.19
C PHE A 261 -8.22 3.49 -2.84
N SER A 262 -9.25 2.66 -2.76
CA SER A 262 -10.64 3.07 -2.49
C SER A 262 -11.05 4.35 -3.24
N PRO A 263 -10.80 4.46 -4.56
CA PRO A 263 -10.92 5.74 -5.27
C PRO A 263 -12.37 6.24 -5.27
N SER A 264 -12.54 7.56 -5.12
CA SER A 264 -13.84 8.23 -5.05
C SER A 264 -14.56 8.34 -6.41
N PHE A 265 -14.70 7.22 -7.11
CA PHE A 265 -15.40 7.15 -8.40
C PHE A 265 -16.85 7.60 -8.32
N TRP A 266 -17.47 7.63 -7.14
CA TRP A 266 -18.81 8.21 -6.97
C TRP A 266 -18.89 9.69 -7.37
N VAL A 267 -17.79 10.45 -7.27
CA VAL A 267 -17.72 11.86 -7.67
C VAL A 267 -17.81 11.99 -9.19
N THR A 268 -17.19 11.09 -9.95
CA THR A 268 -17.29 11.06 -11.42
C THR A 268 -17.45 9.61 -11.87
N PRO A 269 -18.67 9.02 -11.78
CA PRO A 269 -18.89 7.59 -11.98
C PRO A 269 -18.42 7.03 -13.32
N ASN A 270 -18.48 7.85 -14.37
CA ASN A 270 -18.08 7.45 -15.71
C ASN A 270 -16.56 7.56 -15.96
N LEU A 271 -15.80 8.21 -15.07
CA LEU A 271 -14.37 8.45 -15.28
C LEU A 271 -13.56 7.17 -15.53
N PRO A 272 -13.73 6.06 -14.77
CA PRO A 272 -12.94 4.86 -15.00
C PRO A 272 -13.20 4.23 -16.37
N ILE A 273 -14.45 4.26 -16.83
CA ILE A 273 -14.82 3.76 -18.15
C ILE A 273 -14.29 4.68 -19.25
N ARG A 274 -14.43 6.00 -19.08
CA ARG A 274 -13.85 7.00 -20.00
C ARG A 274 -12.34 6.87 -20.11
N PHE A 275 -11.64 6.60 -19.01
CA PHE A 275 -10.20 6.36 -19.04
C PHE A 275 -9.83 5.21 -20.00
N ILE A 276 -10.58 4.09 -19.96
CA ILE A 276 -10.33 2.96 -20.87
C ILE A 276 -10.71 3.28 -22.31
N ASP A 277 -11.84 3.96 -22.53
CA ASP A 277 -12.36 4.20 -23.87
C ASP A 277 -11.65 5.37 -24.60
N GLU A 278 -11.26 6.42 -23.89
CA GLU A 278 -10.67 7.66 -24.44
C GLU A 278 -9.13 7.65 -24.43
N VAL A 279 -8.51 6.72 -23.71
CA VAL A 279 -7.05 6.56 -23.66
C VAL A 279 -6.65 5.17 -24.18
N PRO A 280 -6.99 4.83 -25.44
CA PRO A 280 -6.77 3.48 -25.96
C PRO A 280 -5.29 3.08 -26.02
N GLN A 281 -4.39 4.06 -26.10
CA GLN A 281 -2.94 3.89 -26.13
C GLN A 281 -2.29 3.66 -24.75
N PHE A 282 -3.05 3.69 -23.65
CA PHE A 282 -2.45 3.52 -22.33
C PHE A 282 -1.99 2.07 -22.12
N GLU A 283 -0.69 1.91 -21.96
CA GLU A 283 -0.01 0.67 -21.58
C GLU A 283 0.63 0.84 -20.20
N GLY A 284 0.52 -0.15 -19.32
CA GLY A 284 0.99 0.00 -17.96
C GLY A 284 0.43 -1.00 -16.95
N ARG A 285 0.57 -0.65 -15.67
CA ARG A 285 0.09 -1.43 -14.53
C ARG A 285 -0.87 -0.61 -13.68
N ILE A 286 -2.04 -1.17 -13.36
CA ILE A 286 -3.06 -0.55 -12.52
C ILE A 286 -3.36 -1.44 -11.32
N TYR A 287 -2.99 -0.97 -10.13
CA TYR A 287 -3.37 -1.62 -8.88
C TYR A 287 -4.62 -0.94 -8.32
N ILE A 288 -5.65 -1.72 -8.04
CA ILE A 288 -6.96 -1.27 -7.55
C ILE A 288 -7.20 -1.95 -6.22
N TYR A 289 -7.43 -1.15 -5.18
CA TYR A 289 -7.79 -1.66 -3.85
C TYR A 289 -9.14 -1.10 -3.39
N GLY A 290 -9.89 -1.88 -2.61
CA GLY A 290 -11.02 -1.38 -1.82
C GLY A 290 -11.38 -2.29 -0.65
N GLY A 291 -11.89 -1.70 0.42
CA GLY A 291 -12.44 -2.40 1.57
C GLY A 291 -13.90 -2.82 1.37
N GLY A 292 -14.21 -4.07 1.69
CA GLY A 292 -15.56 -4.64 1.60
C GLY A 292 -16.57 -4.00 2.56
N ARG A 293 -16.12 -3.41 3.67
CA ARG A 293 -16.98 -2.69 4.63
C ARG A 293 -17.17 -1.21 4.31
N GLU A 294 -16.65 -0.73 3.17
CA GLU A 294 -16.85 0.64 2.73
C GLU A 294 -18.24 0.87 2.15
N SER A 295 -18.57 0.15 1.08
CA SER A 295 -19.92 0.01 0.53
C SER A 295 -19.94 -1.02 -0.58
N GLU A 296 -21.05 -1.74 -0.74
CA GLU A 296 -21.26 -2.64 -1.89
C GLU A 296 -21.14 -1.89 -3.22
N MET A 297 -21.59 -0.63 -3.26
CA MET A 297 -21.50 0.22 -4.44
C MET A 297 -20.06 0.54 -4.84
N LEU A 298 -19.16 0.79 -3.88
CA LEU A 298 -17.74 0.96 -4.16
C LEU A 298 -17.16 -0.33 -4.75
N VAL A 299 -17.34 -1.46 -4.06
CA VAL A 299 -16.81 -2.77 -4.50
C VAL A 299 -17.30 -3.10 -5.91
N GLY A 300 -18.59 -2.93 -6.18
CA GLY A 300 -19.17 -3.14 -7.51
C GLY A 300 -18.57 -2.23 -8.59
N ARG A 301 -18.25 -0.97 -8.27
CA ARG A 301 -17.57 -0.04 -9.21
C ARG A 301 -16.12 -0.44 -9.47
N LEU A 302 -15.39 -0.89 -8.45
CA LEU A 302 -14.01 -1.36 -8.61
C LEU A 302 -13.98 -2.63 -9.46
N GLN A 303 -14.90 -3.57 -9.22
CA GLN A 303 -15.06 -4.78 -10.02
C GLN A 303 -15.39 -4.45 -11.47
N ALA A 304 -16.38 -3.58 -11.72
CA ALA A 304 -16.75 -3.18 -13.08
C ALA A 304 -15.60 -2.50 -13.83
N PHE A 305 -14.78 -1.69 -13.14
CA PHE A 305 -13.59 -1.09 -13.73
C PHE A 305 -12.52 -2.14 -14.08
N TYR A 306 -12.23 -3.05 -13.15
CA TYR A 306 -11.30 -4.15 -13.37
C TYR A 306 -11.74 -5.07 -14.52
N ASP A 307 -13.02 -5.43 -14.56
CA ASP A 307 -13.58 -6.24 -15.65
C ASP A 307 -13.45 -5.52 -16.99
N LYS A 308 -13.76 -4.21 -17.04
CA LYS A 308 -13.58 -3.39 -18.25
C LYS A 308 -12.13 -3.37 -18.71
N ILE A 309 -11.14 -3.24 -17.80
CA ILE A 309 -9.72 -3.35 -18.16
C ILE A 309 -9.42 -4.71 -18.81
N ASN A 310 -9.88 -5.80 -18.20
CA ASN A 310 -9.63 -7.15 -18.71
C ASN A 310 -10.28 -7.41 -20.08
N THR A 311 -11.41 -6.76 -20.39
CA THR A 311 -12.02 -6.87 -21.73
C THR A 311 -11.17 -6.28 -22.84
N VAL A 312 -10.30 -5.29 -22.54
CA VAL A 312 -9.44 -4.63 -23.53
C VAL A 312 -7.97 -5.07 -23.43
N ASN A 313 -7.59 -5.78 -22.37
CA ASN A 313 -6.20 -6.17 -22.09
C ASN A 313 -5.62 -7.13 -23.14
N HIS A 314 -6.43 -7.96 -23.79
CA HIS A 314 -5.90 -8.81 -24.87
C HIS A 314 -5.35 -8.01 -26.07
N GLU A 315 -5.75 -6.74 -26.20
CA GLU A 315 -5.35 -5.84 -27.28
C GLU A 315 -4.36 -4.76 -26.82
N ARG A 316 -4.13 -4.63 -25.51
CA ARG A 316 -3.33 -3.56 -24.90
C ARG A 316 -2.36 -4.17 -23.90
N ASN A 317 -1.11 -3.72 -23.83
CA ASN A 317 -0.17 -4.15 -22.79
C ASN A 317 -0.55 -3.53 -21.41
N LEU A 318 -1.72 -3.88 -20.88
CA LEU A 318 -2.37 -3.24 -19.73
C LEU A 318 -2.65 -4.26 -18.63
N GLN A 319 -1.76 -4.33 -17.65
CA GLN A 319 -1.93 -5.26 -16.53
C GLN A 319 -2.73 -4.59 -15.42
N ALA A 320 -3.68 -5.30 -14.84
CA ALA A 320 -4.41 -4.83 -13.67
C ALA A 320 -4.42 -5.88 -12.56
N ARG A 321 -4.44 -5.40 -11.32
CA ARG A 321 -4.65 -6.22 -10.12
C ARG A 321 -5.72 -5.58 -9.26
N LEU A 322 -6.75 -6.34 -8.94
CA LEU A 322 -7.80 -5.96 -8.02
C LEU A 322 -7.59 -6.69 -6.68
N SER A 323 -7.59 -5.92 -5.60
CA SER A 323 -7.52 -6.41 -4.22
C SER A 323 -8.71 -5.89 -3.44
N ILE A 324 -9.54 -6.81 -2.94
CA ILE A 324 -10.69 -6.48 -2.08
C ILE A 324 -10.46 -7.14 -0.74
N ASN A 325 -10.26 -6.34 0.32
CA ASN A 325 -10.25 -6.83 1.68
C ASN A 325 -11.69 -6.85 2.22
N PRO A 326 -12.34 -8.01 2.44
CA PRO A 326 -13.75 -8.07 2.85
C PRO A 326 -14.04 -7.32 4.16
N MET A 327 -13.04 -7.19 5.02
CA MET A 327 -13.14 -6.53 6.33
C MET A 327 -12.58 -5.11 6.33
N GLY A 328 -11.92 -4.72 5.23
CA GLY A 328 -11.29 -3.41 5.05
C GLY A 328 -12.33 -2.29 5.13
N ARG A 329 -11.91 -1.18 5.72
CA ARG A 329 -12.66 0.08 5.86
C ARG A 329 -11.93 1.20 5.12
N HIS A 330 -12.64 2.29 4.87
CA HIS A 330 -12.09 3.50 4.24
C HIS A 330 -11.19 4.24 5.24
N SER A 331 -9.94 3.81 5.39
CA SER A 331 -9.04 4.32 6.43
C SER A 331 -7.56 4.21 6.06
N GLU A 332 -6.77 5.14 6.61
CA GLU A 332 -5.32 5.23 6.42
C GLU A 332 -4.57 3.95 6.80
N LEU A 333 -5.01 3.29 7.87
CA LEU A 333 -4.41 2.03 8.33
C LEU A 333 -4.51 0.92 7.28
N GLU A 334 -5.69 0.77 6.66
CA GLU A 334 -5.93 -0.27 5.66
C GLU A 334 -5.14 0.00 4.38
N TRP A 335 -5.07 1.26 3.94
CA TRP A 335 -4.24 1.67 2.80
C TRP A 335 -2.75 1.49 3.07
N GLY A 336 -2.30 1.78 4.29
CA GLY A 336 -0.93 1.49 4.73
C GLY A 336 -0.58 0.01 4.76
N ARG A 337 -1.53 -0.86 5.13
CA ARG A 337 -1.37 -2.33 5.07
C ARG A 337 -1.29 -2.86 3.64
N GLU A 338 -2.03 -2.24 2.73
CA GLU A 338 -2.08 -2.61 1.32
C GLU A 338 -0.88 -2.09 0.51
N PHE A 339 -0.32 -0.94 0.91
CA PHE A 339 0.75 -0.28 0.18
C PHE A 339 1.93 -1.20 -0.21
N PRO A 340 2.51 -2.02 0.70
CA PRO A 340 3.61 -2.93 0.33
C PRO A 340 3.26 -3.87 -0.82
N ILE A 341 2.03 -4.42 -0.81
CA ILE A 341 1.52 -5.36 -1.81
C ILE A 341 1.41 -4.68 -3.17
N ALA A 342 0.86 -3.47 -3.17
CA ALA A 342 0.69 -2.68 -4.38
C ALA A 342 2.02 -2.18 -4.95
N ALA A 343 2.90 -1.67 -4.09
CA ALA A 343 4.20 -1.14 -4.48
C ALA A 343 5.10 -2.24 -5.07
N GLU A 344 5.20 -3.40 -4.40
CA GLU A 344 5.97 -4.53 -4.91
C GLU A 344 5.46 -4.97 -6.29
N TRP A 345 4.15 -5.08 -6.49
CA TRP A 345 3.59 -5.45 -7.79
C TRP A 345 3.74 -4.37 -8.86
N LEU A 346 3.60 -3.09 -8.52
CA LEU A 346 3.72 -1.99 -9.50
C LEU A 346 5.16 -1.77 -9.97
N PHE A 347 6.13 -2.00 -9.09
CA PHE A 347 7.56 -1.74 -9.34
C PHE A 347 8.40 -3.02 -9.49
N ASP A 348 7.76 -4.17 -9.70
CA ASP A 348 8.44 -5.38 -10.16
C ASP A 348 8.73 -5.29 -11.66
N PHE A 349 9.98 -4.98 -12.01
CA PHE A 349 10.41 -4.87 -13.40
C PHE A 349 10.83 -6.21 -14.03
N GLY A 350 10.84 -7.30 -13.26
CA GLY A 350 11.32 -8.61 -13.71
C GLY A 350 12.80 -8.58 -14.07
N ASP A 351 13.66 -8.90 -13.09
CA ASP A 351 15.09 -9.16 -13.34
C ASP A 351 15.34 -10.63 -13.71
#